data_AF-A0A400M958-F1
#
_entry.id   AF-A0A400M958-F1
#
_cell.length_a   1.000
_cell.length_b   1.000
_cell.length_c   1.000
_cell.angle_alpha   90.00
_cell.angle_beta   90.00
_cell.angle_gamma   90.00
#
_symmetry.space_group_name_H-M   'P 1'
#
loop_
_entity.id
_entity.type
_entity.pdbx_description
1 polymer ?
#
loop_
_entity_poly.entity_id
_entity_poly.type
_entity_poly.pdbx_seq_one_letter_code
_entity_poly.pdbx_strand_id
1 'polypeptide(L)'
;MKTNYTELERKEGQINGIPYTVLKVEYPNLKELKDNDLLMKNDKGQWLCGYVGLEHEQKLDFDKIGNEVCIAPVYLPKFDTDLFKNNPKVTKIVYFDQNHSWNRSRINTQLDEDLCLKDIEKIINHIIEHNKIKNKNFTLNDELEKQINDNVSLLQKKGAIYTQIALKKLINTTKNKIKTAKENNIKINDKTLNNFNQIVKKHNFQLEL
;
A
#
# COMPACT_ATOMS: atom_id res chain seq x y z
N MET A 1 -5.95 16.05 -25.15
CA MET A 1 -7.26 16.48 -24.58
C MET A 1 -6.98 17.37 -23.37
N LYS A 2 -7.73 18.48 -23.17
CA LYS A 2 -7.67 19.21 -21.90
C LYS A 2 -8.25 18.30 -20.82
N THR A 3 -7.54 18.09 -19.71
CA THR A 3 -8.05 17.33 -18.57
C THR A 3 -9.27 18.05 -18.00
N ASN A 4 -10.38 17.32 -17.83
CA ASN A 4 -11.64 17.85 -17.27
C ASN A 4 -11.58 17.98 -15.73
N TYR A 5 -10.40 18.15 -15.16
CA TYR A 5 -10.16 18.26 -13.72
C TYR A 5 -8.95 19.16 -13.44
N THR A 6 -8.93 19.73 -12.25
CA THR A 6 -7.80 20.44 -11.66
C THR A 6 -7.04 19.46 -10.75
N GLU A 7 -5.73 19.33 -10.94
CA GLU A 7 -4.88 18.57 -10.02
C GLU A 7 -4.63 19.40 -8.76
N LEU A 8 -4.96 18.84 -7.59
CA LEU A 8 -4.73 19.47 -6.29
C LEU A 8 -3.43 18.97 -5.65
N GLU A 9 -3.18 17.67 -5.75
CA GLU A 9 -2.02 17.02 -5.14
C GLU A 9 -1.64 15.76 -5.93
N ARG A 10 -0.33 15.51 -6.03
CA ARG A 10 0.24 14.31 -6.67
C ARG A 10 1.28 13.69 -5.75
N LYS A 11 1.11 12.40 -5.48
CA LYS A 11 2.08 11.58 -4.75
C LYS A 11 2.53 10.44 -5.64
N GLU A 12 3.83 10.35 -5.86
CA GLU A 12 4.44 9.28 -6.62
C GLU A 12 5.14 8.31 -5.68
N GLY A 13 5.08 7.03 -6.03
CA GLY A 13 5.73 5.97 -5.29
C GLY A 13 5.99 4.78 -6.17
N GLN A 14 6.39 3.69 -5.54
CA GLN A 14 6.49 2.38 -6.18
C GLN A 14 5.97 1.34 -5.19
N ILE A 15 5.71 0.09 -5.60
CA ILE A 15 5.64 -1.11 -4.76
C ILE A 15 6.25 -2.27 -5.57
N ASN A 16 7.22 -2.97 -5.00
CA ASN A 16 8.06 -4.02 -5.61
C ASN A 16 8.61 -3.63 -7.00
N GLY A 17 9.05 -2.38 -7.14
CA GLY A 17 9.56 -1.82 -8.39
C GLY A 17 8.49 -1.47 -9.43
N ILE A 18 7.21 -1.70 -9.11
CA ILE A 18 6.06 -1.28 -9.92
C ILE A 18 5.68 0.14 -9.47
N PRO A 19 5.82 1.17 -10.32
CA PRO A 19 5.52 2.55 -9.94
C PRO A 19 4.02 2.78 -9.76
N TYR A 20 3.65 3.66 -8.85
CA TYR A 20 2.28 4.15 -8.70
C TYR A 20 2.24 5.67 -8.57
N THR A 21 1.06 6.24 -8.80
CA THR A 21 0.75 7.64 -8.52
C THR A 21 -0.62 7.72 -7.87
N VAL A 22 -0.74 8.52 -6.81
CA VAL A 22 -2.01 8.95 -6.24
C VAL A 22 -2.22 10.40 -6.64
N LEU A 23 -3.35 10.69 -7.29
CA LEU A 23 -3.76 12.06 -7.61
C LEU A 23 -4.99 12.43 -6.82
N LYS A 24 -4.93 13.56 -6.13
CA LYS A 24 -6.11 14.27 -5.66
C LYS A 24 -6.50 15.29 -6.70
N VAL A 25 -7.74 15.21 -7.16
CA VAL A 25 -8.26 16.05 -8.25
C VAL A 25 -9.56 16.72 -7.84
N GLU A 26 -9.87 17.85 -8.46
CA GLU A 26 -11.13 18.56 -8.33
C GLU A 26 -11.78 18.75 -9.70
N TYR A 27 -13.06 18.38 -9.82
CA TYR A 27 -13.78 18.52 -11.09
C TYR A 27 -14.51 19.87 -11.15
N PRO A 28 -14.26 20.71 -12.18
CA PRO A 28 -14.86 22.03 -12.29
C PRO A 28 -16.38 21.97 -12.55
N ASN A 29 -16.88 20.86 -13.08
CA ASN A 29 -18.28 20.70 -13.49
C ASN A 29 -19.14 20.06 -12.39
N LEU A 30 -18.87 20.35 -11.11
CA LEU A 30 -19.62 19.77 -9.98
C LEU A 30 -21.14 19.89 -10.14
N LYS A 31 -21.61 21.00 -10.72
CA LYS A 31 -23.04 21.20 -11.01
C LYS A 31 -23.57 20.18 -12.02
N GLU A 32 -22.89 20.01 -13.15
CA GLU A 32 -23.26 19.03 -14.18
C GLU A 32 -23.27 17.60 -13.62
N LEU A 33 -22.28 17.24 -12.80
CA LEU A 33 -22.20 15.92 -12.19
C LEU A 33 -23.36 15.68 -11.20
N LYS A 34 -23.77 16.70 -10.43
CA LYS A 34 -24.97 16.64 -9.57
C LYS A 34 -26.26 16.52 -10.39
N ASP A 35 -26.39 17.33 -11.44
CA ASP A 35 -27.59 17.41 -12.26
C ASP A 35 -27.86 16.10 -13.03
N ASN A 36 -26.81 15.30 -13.27
CA ASN A 36 -26.89 13.99 -13.93
C ASN A 36 -26.86 12.79 -12.96
N ASP A 37 -26.98 13.02 -11.65
CA ASP A 37 -26.95 11.97 -10.61
C ASP A 37 -25.69 11.09 -10.65
N LEU A 38 -24.55 11.69 -11.02
CA LEU A 38 -23.25 11.01 -11.13
C LEU A 38 -22.42 11.09 -9.85
N LEU A 39 -22.99 11.58 -8.75
CA LEU A 39 -22.29 11.82 -7.50
C LEU A 39 -22.94 11.09 -6.33
N MET A 40 -22.13 10.66 -5.36
CA MET A 40 -22.66 10.19 -4.08
C MET A 40 -23.34 11.33 -3.31
N LYS A 41 -24.30 10.99 -2.44
CA LYS A 41 -25.13 11.93 -1.64
C LYS A 41 -24.34 12.99 -0.83
N ASN A 42 -23.04 12.80 -0.61
CA ASN A 42 -22.15 13.71 0.13
C ASN A 42 -20.88 14.08 -0.66
N ASP A 43 -20.91 14.01 -1.99
CA ASP A 43 -19.76 14.31 -2.82
C ASP A 43 -19.37 15.80 -2.78
N LYS A 44 -18.06 16.04 -2.69
CA LYS A 44 -17.45 17.38 -2.63
C LYS A 44 -16.85 17.83 -3.96
N GLY A 45 -16.89 17.00 -5.01
CA GLY A 45 -16.21 17.26 -6.28
C GLY A 45 -14.71 17.02 -6.25
N GLN A 46 -14.21 16.46 -5.16
CA GLN A 46 -12.81 16.14 -4.97
C GLN A 46 -12.66 14.64 -4.86
N TRP A 47 -11.78 14.05 -5.68
CA TRP A 47 -11.59 12.61 -5.71
C TRP A 47 -10.12 12.26 -5.54
N LEU A 48 -9.89 11.12 -4.89
CA LEU A 48 -8.61 10.47 -4.84
C LEU A 48 -8.58 9.35 -5.88
N CYS A 49 -7.62 9.45 -6.79
CA CYS A 49 -7.43 8.54 -7.92
C CYS A 49 -6.10 7.80 -7.77
N GLY A 50 -6.14 6.48 -7.87
CA GLY A 50 -4.96 5.63 -7.88
C GLY A 50 -4.58 5.23 -9.30
N TYR A 51 -3.28 5.25 -9.58
CA TYR A 51 -2.70 4.83 -10.85
C TYR A 51 -1.52 3.90 -10.60
N VAL A 52 -1.46 2.76 -11.29
CA VAL A 52 -0.36 1.80 -11.24
C VAL A 52 0.24 1.65 -12.64
N GLY A 53 1.54 1.88 -12.76
CA GLY A 53 2.26 1.79 -14.03
C GLY A 53 2.79 0.38 -14.28
N LEU A 54 2.42 -0.20 -15.43
CA LEU A 54 2.79 -1.56 -15.82
C LEU A 54 3.73 -1.58 -17.02
N GLU A 55 4.69 -2.49 -17.00
CA GLU A 55 5.51 -2.86 -18.15
C GLU A 55 4.70 -3.69 -19.18
N HIS A 56 5.25 -3.82 -20.40
CA HIS A 56 4.53 -4.40 -21.54
C HIS A 56 3.98 -5.82 -21.27
N GLU A 57 4.73 -6.65 -20.56
CA GLU A 57 4.33 -8.04 -20.30
C GLU A 57 3.40 -8.20 -19.10
N GLN A 58 3.35 -7.22 -18.19
CA GLN A 58 2.59 -7.30 -16.94
C GLN A 58 1.09 -7.10 -17.16
N LYS A 59 0.25 -7.91 -16.50
CA LYS A 59 -1.22 -7.86 -16.62
C LYS A 59 -1.91 -7.93 -15.26
N LEU A 60 -3.00 -7.19 -15.10
CA LEU A 60 -3.95 -7.36 -14.01
C LEU A 60 -5.09 -8.28 -14.47
N ASP A 61 -5.46 -9.25 -13.63
CA ASP A 61 -6.62 -10.14 -13.79
C ASP A 61 -7.79 -9.57 -12.98
N PHE A 62 -8.69 -8.87 -13.67
CA PHE A 62 -9.80 -8.13 -13.05
C PHE A 62 -10.81 -9.04 -12.34
N ASP A 63 -11.02 -10.25 -12.86
CA ASP A 63 -12.01 -11.18 -12.31
C ASP A 63 -11.62 -11.66 -10.90
N LYS A 64 -10.31 -11.79 -10.65
CA LYS A 64 -9.80 -12.23 -9.35
C LYS A 64 -9.65 -11.09 -8.36
N ILE A 65 -9.09 -9.95 -8.79
CA ILE A 65 -8.84 -8.80 -7.90
C ILE A 65 -10.15 -8.18 -7.39
N GLY A 66 -11.26 -8.29 -8.13
CA GLY A 66 -12.56 -7.75 -7.74
C GLY A 66 -13.12 -8.30 -6.42
N ASN A 67 -12.59 -9.42 -5.92
CA ASN A 67 -12.94 -9.95 -4.60
C ASN A 67 -12.06 -9.42 -3.46
N GLU A 68 -10.95 -8.76 -3.78
CA GLU A 68 -9.94 -8.31 -2.82
C GLU A 68 -9.99 -6.79 -2.57
N VAL A 69 -10.43 -6.02 -3.58
CA VAL A 69 -10.56 -4.56 -3.52
C VAL A 69 -12.02 -4.13 -3.68
N CYS A 70 -12.39 -3.03 -3.02
CA CYS A 70 -13.75 -2.47 -3.08
C CYS A 70 -13.86 -1.37 -4.14
N ILE A 71 -13.08 -1.46 -5.22
CA ILE A 71 -12.99 -0.48 -6.30
C ILE A 71 -12.96 -1.24 -7.63
N ALA A 72 -13.34 -0.58 -8.72
CA ALA A 72 -13.30 -1.14 -10.06
C ALA A 72 -12.09 -0.60 -10.82
N PRO A 73 -10.91 -1.25 -10.75
CA PRO A 73 -9.77 -0.84 -11.55
C PRO A 73 -10.03 -1.10 -13.04
N VAL A 74 -9.49 -0.23 -13.89
CA VAL A 74 -9.58 -0.33 -15.36
C VAL A 74 -8.22 -0.02 -15.99
N TYR A 75 -8.02 -0.44 -17.24
CA TYR A 75 -6.87 0.03 -18.01
C TYR A 75 -7.12 1.44 -18.55
N LEU A 76 -6.13 2.31 -18.35
CA LEU A 76 -6.08 3.63 -18.96
C LEU A 76 -5.01 3.64 -20.07
N PRO A 77 -5.32 4.20 -21.26
CA PRO A 77 -4.32 4.38 -22.30
C PRO A 77 -3.20 5.32 -21.83
N LYS A 78 -1.94 4.91 -21.99
CA LYS A 78 -0.78 5.70 -21.52
C LYS A 78 -0.63 7.05 -22.22
N PHE A 79 -0.99 7.15 -23.50
CA PHE A 79 -0.75 8.35 -24.30
C PHE A 79 -1.64 9.54 -23.91
N ASP A 80 -2.70 9.31 -23.14
CA ASP A 80 -3.63 10.35 -22.70
C ASP A 80 -3.19 11.05 -21.41
N THR A 81 -2.02 10.70 -20.86
CA THR A 81 -1.58 11.21 -19.56
C THR A 81 -0.08 11.43 -19.47
N ASP A 82 0.30 12.41 -18.65
CA ASP A 82 1.68 12.70 -18.29
C ASP A 82 2.20 11.81 -17.13
N LEU A 83 1.31 10.98 -16.57
CA LEU A 83 1.63 9.98 -15.55
C LEU A 83 2.73 9.04 -16.06
N PHE A 84 3.73 8.82 -15.20
CA PHE A 84 4.89 7.98 -15.49
C PHE A 84 5.70 8.42 -16.74
N LYS A 85 5.61 9.68 -17.18
CA LYS A 85 6.40 10.19 -18.33
C LYS A 85 7.91 9.97 -18.17
N ASN A 86 8.40 10.00 -16.93
CA ASN A 86 9.81 9.80 -16.59
C ASN A 86 10.21 8.32 -16.52
N ASN A 87 9.28 7.38 -16.67
CA ASN A 87 9.55 5.95 -16.64
C ASN A 87 9.17 5.28 -17.98
N PRO A 88 10.11 5.17 -18.94
CA PRO A 88 9.82 4.66 -20.28
C PRO A 88 9.44 3.16 -20.31
N LYS A 89 9.69 2.42 -19.22
CA LYS A 89 9.31 1.00 -19.11
C LYS A 89 7.82 0.82 -18.89
N VAL A 90 7.15 1.81 -18.30
CA VAL A 90 5.69 1.80 -18.15
C VAL A 90 5.08 1.98 -19.53
N THR A 91 4.26 1.02 -19.94
CA THR A 91 3.56 1.01 -21.23
C THR A 91 2.05 0.97 -21.08
N LYS A 92 1.55 0.55 -19.91
CA LYS A 92 0.13 0.47 -19.56
C LYS A 92 -0.10 1.07 -18.17
N ILE A 93 -1.30 1.58 -17.93
CA ILE A 93 -1.68 2.15 -16.64
C ILE A 93 -2.95 1.44 -16.17
N VAL A 94 -2.97 0.99 -14.93
CA VAL A 94 -4.20 0.63 -14.22
C VAL A 94 -4.66 1.86 -13.45
N TYR A 95 -5.93 2.20 -13.57
CA TYR A 95 -6.55 3.37 -12.95
C TYR A 95 -7.76 2.96 -12.12
N PHE A 96 -7.99 3.66 -11.02
CA PHE A 96 -9.25 3.64 -10.30
C PHE A 96 -9.47 4.96 -9.55
N ASP A 97 -10.72 5.28 -9.23
CA ASP A 97 -11.08 6.34 -8.29
C ASP A 97 -11.75 5.77 -7.04
N GLN A 98 -11.57 6.45 -5.92
CA GLN A 98 -12.21 6.08 -4.66
C GLN A 98 -13.64 6.61 -4.52
N ASN A 99 -14.14 7.40 -5.48
CA ASN A 99 -15.49 7.92 -5.40
C ASN A 99 -16.52 6.81 -5.59
N HIS A 100 -16.27 5.91 -6.55
CA HIS A 100 -17.14 4.79 -6.88
C HIS A 100 -16.73 3.50 -6.17
N SER A 101 -16.15 3.59 -4.97
CA SER A 101 -15.86 2.40 -4.19
C SER A 101 -17.18 1.69 -3.84
N TRP A 102 -17.24 0.37 -4.02
CA TRP A 102 -18.40 -0.47 -3.72
C TRP A 102 -18.58 -0.69 -2.22
N ASN A 103 -18.17 0.29 -1.41
CA ASN A 103 -18.03 0.17 0.00
C ASN A 103 -19.39 -0.16 0.64
N ARG A 104 -19.55 -1.43 1.04
CA ARG A 104 -20.77 -1.96 1.66
C ARG A 104 -21.15 -1.25 2.97
N SER A 105 -20.24 -0.46 3.54
CA SER A 105 -20.38 0.20 4.86
C SER A 105 -20.92 1.64 4.83
N ARG A 106 -21.26 2.22 3.67
CA ARG A 106 -21.74 3.62 3.51
C ARG A 106 -20.72 4.71 3.88
N ILE A 107 -19.44 4.37 4.04
CA ILE A 107 -18.37 5.33 4.36
C ILE A 107 -17.98 6.07 3.08
N ASN A 108 -17.94 7.40 3.12
CA ASN A 108 -17.40 8.23 2.05
C ASN A 108 -15.88 8.09 2.03
N THR A 109 -15.33 7.55 0.94
CA THR A 109 -13.90 7.27 0.76
C THR A 109 -13.18 8.27 -0.14
N GLN A 110 -13.84 9.34 -0.57
CA GLN A 110 -13.34 10.25 -1.63
C GLN A 110 -11.94 10.81 -1.40
N LEU A 111 -11.47 10.87 -0.16
CA LEU A 111 -10.19 11.46 0.25
C LEU A 111 -9.45 10.57 1.27
N ASP A 112 -9.73 9.28 1.30
CA ASP A 112 -9.10 8.33 2.23
C ASP A 112 -7.79 7.79 1.62
N GLU A 113 -6.71 8.53 1.83
CA GLU A 113 -5.38 8.18 1.33
C GLU A 113 -4.88 6.81 1.83
N ASP A 114 -5.13 6.48 3.09
CA ASP A 114 -4.72 5.20 3.67
C ASP A 114 -5.43 4.04 2.98
N LEU A 115 -6.72 4.19 2.69
CA LEU A 115 -7.46 3.20 1.92
C LEU A 115 -6.96 3.11 0.48
N CYS A 116 -6.61 4.25 -0.15
CA CYS A 116 -6.13 4.27 -1.54
C CYS A 116 -4.82 3.51 -1.67
N LEU A 117 -3.90 3.74 -0.74
CA LEU A 117 -2.62 3.04 -0.67
C LEU A 117 -2.82 1.54 -0.42
N LYS A 118 -3.76 1.14 0.45
CA LYS A 118 -4.10 -0.28 0.66
C LYS A 118 -4.63 -0.95 -0.61
N ASP A 119 -5.47 -0.27 -1.37
CA ASP A 119 -6.00 -0.80 -2.62
C ASP A 119 -4.91 -0.88 -3.71
N ILE A 120 -4.01 0.12 -3.80
CA ILE A 120 -2.81 0.05 -4.65
C ILE A 120 -1.94 -1.16 -4.28
N GLU A 121 -1.69 -1.38 -2.99
CA GLU A 121 -0.88 -2.49 -2.49
C GLU A 121 -1.47 -3.83 -2.90
N LYS A 122 -2.78 -4.02 -2.72
CA LYS A 122 -3.48 -5.25 -3.14
C LYS A 122 -3.39 -5.45 -4.65
N ILE A 123 -3.65 -4.41 -5.45
CA ILE A 123 -3.54 -4.47 -6.91
C ILE A 123 -2.13 -4.87 -7.34
N ILE A 124 -1.10 -4.26 -6.75
CA ILE A 124 0.29 -4.56 -7.10
C ILE A 124 0.68 -5.98 -6.69
N ASN A 125 0.31 -6.44 -5.50
CA ASN A 125 0.57 -7.81 -5.07
C ASN A 125 -0.11 -8.82 -6.00
N HIS A 126 -1.35 -8.55 -6.41
CA HIS A 126 -2.05 -9.38 -7.38
C HIS A 126 -1.33 -9.43 -8.74
N ILE A 127 -0.85 -8.28 -9.25
CA ILE A 127 -0.05 -8.23 -10.49
C ILE A 127 1.21 -9.10 -10.35
N ILE A 128 1.91 -9.00 -9.23
CA ILE A 128 3.12 -9.77 -8.97
C ILE A 128 2.84 -11.27 -9.00
N GLU A 129 1.80 -11.71 -8.29
CA GLU A 129 1.41 -13.11 -8.22
C GLU A 129 0.96 -13.63 -9.59
N HIS A 130 0.08 -12.88 -10.27
CA HIS A 130 -0.45 -13.26 -11.58
C HIS A 130 0.65 -13.40 -12.64
N ASN A 131 1.58 -12.45 -12.68
CA ASN A 131 2.67 -12.43 -13.68
C ASN A 131 3.94 -13.16 -13.19
N LYS A 132 3.91 -13.77 -12.00
CA LYS A 132 5.06 -14.45 -11.36
C LYS A 132 6.33 -13.60 -11.36
N ILE A 133 6.17 -12.30 -11.12
CA ILE A 133 7.28 -11.34 -11.13
C ILE A 133 8.22 -11.69 -9.98
N LYS A 134 9.52 -11.85 -10.27
CA LYS A 134 10.52 -11.97 -9.21
C LYS A 134 10.55 -10.65 -8.44
N ASN A 135 10.08 -10.68 -7.19
CA ASN A 135 10.05 -9.52 -6.31
C ASN A 135 11.43 -8.85 -6.25
N LYS A 136 11.52 -7.66 -6.85
CA LYS A 136 12.59 -6.71 -6.54
C LYS A 136 12.12 -5.98 -5.30
N ASN A 137 12.41 -6.59 -4.16
CA ASN A 137 12.12 -6.14 -2.81
C ASN A 137 11.82 -4.64 -2.71
N PHE A 138 10.56 -4.33 -2.43
CA PHE A 138 10.16 -2.99 -2.07
C PHE A 138 10.54 -2.65 -0.63
N THR A 139 10.58 -1.35 -0.38
CA THR A 139 10.65 -0.52 0.85
C THR A 139 10.06 -1.10 2.15
N LEU A 140 9.36 -2.24 2.11
CA LEU A 140 9.17 -3.11 3.27
C LEU A 140 10.51 -3.63 3.81
N ASN A 141 11.53 -3.87 2.99
CA ASN A 141 12.83 -4.35 3.47
C ASN A 141 13.47 -3.37 4.46
N ASP A 142 13.67 -2.12 4.05
CA ASP A 142 14.36 -1.13 4.86
C ASP A 142 13.50 -0.67 6.04
N GLU A 143 12.18 -0.52 5.85
CA GLU A 143 11.29 -0.07 6.92
C GLU A 143 10.97 -1.20 7.92
N LEU A 144 10.76 -2.43 7.47
CA LEU A 144 10.58 -3.58 8.37
C LEU A 144 11.89 -3.91 9.08
N GLU A 145 13.04 -3.88 8.39
CA GLU A 145 14.34 -4.05 9.03
C GLU A 145 14.59 -2.94 10.05
N LYS A 146 14.33 -1.67 9.70
CA LYS A 146 14.41 -0.54 10.64
C LYS A 146 13.47 -0.71 11.83
N GLN A 147 12.21 -1.09 11.62
CA GLN A 147 11.25 -1.31 12.71
C GLN A 147 11.64 -2.50 13.60
N ILE A 148 12.23 -3.56 13.03
CA ILE A 148 12.80 -4.68 13.80
C ILE A 148 14.00 -4.17 14.61
N ASN A 149 14.91 -3.41 14.00
CA ASN A 149 16.07 -2.81 14.66
C ASN A 149 15.66 -1.87 15.81
N ASP A 150 14.67 -1.01 15.59
CA ASP A 150 14.14 -0.07 16.58
C ASP A 150 13.49 -0.81 17.75
N ASN A 151 12.67 -1.82 17.47
CA ASN A 151 12.06 -2.67 18.49
C ASN A 151 13.13 -3.39 19.33
N VAL A 152 14.16 -3.96 18.69
CA VAL A 152 15.27 -4.62 19.38
C VAL A 152 16.05 -3.62 20.22
N SER A 153 16.33 -2.42 19.71
CA SER A 153 16.99 -1.35 20.47
C SER A 153 16.17 -0.90 21.69
N LEU A 154 14.85 -0.76 21.53
CA LEU A 154 13.93 -0.44 22.62
C LEU A 154 13.92 -1.53 23.70
N LEU A 155 13.87 -2.81 23.30
CA LEU A 155 13.95 -3.95 24.20
C LEU A 155 15.28 -3.99 24.97
N GLN A 156 16.40 -3.62 24.33
CA GLN A 156 17.70 -3.51 24.97
C GLN A 156 17.79 -2.35 25.95
N LYS A 157 17.32 -1.16 25.55
CA LYS A 157 17.43 0.08 26.35
C LYS A 157 16.49 0.12 27.56
N LYS A 158 15.32 -0.53 27.48
CA LYS A 158 14.23 -0.32 28.45
C LYS A 158 13.81 -1.58 29.21
N GLY A 159 14.67 -2.61 29.28
CA GLY A 159 14.43 -3.83 30.04
C GLY A 159 14.09 -3.63 31.53
N ALA A 160 14.32 -2.43 32.09
CA ALA A 160 13.99 -2.08 33.47
C ALA A 160 12.70 -1.24 33.65
N ILE A 161 12.11 -0.69 32.58
CA ILE A 161 11.00 0.30 32.67
C ILE A 161 9.65 -0.27 32.22
N TYR A 162 9.63 -1.31 31.37
CA TYR A 162 8.38 -1.90 30.89
C TYR A 162 7.74 -2.86 31.89
N THR A 163 6.41 -2.79 32.01
CA THR A 163 5.64 -3.86 32.66
C THR A 163 5.79 -5.17 31.88
N GLN A 164 5.65 -6.31 32.57
CA GLN A 164 5.73 -7.64 31.94
C GLN A 164 4.77 -7.78 30.75
N ILE A 165 3.58 -7.16 30.83
CA ILE A 165 2.57 -7.14 29.77
C ILE A 165 3.05 -6.34 28.54
N ALA A 166 3.60 -5.14 28.76
CA ALA A 166 4.12 -4.32 27.66
C ALA A 166 5.31 -5.00 26.96
N LEU A 167 6.16 -5.67 27.75
CA LEU A 167 7.28 -6.45 27.23
C LEU A 167 6.82 -7.63 26.38
N LYS A 168 5.81 -8.40 26.86
CA LYS A 168 5.17 -9.49 26.08
C LYS A 168 4.64 -8.99 24.74
N LYS A 169 3.88 -7.88 24.75
CA LYS A 169 3.29 -7.30 23.55
C LYS A 169 4.35 -6.90 22.52
N LEU A 170 5.42 -6.23 22.96
CA LEU A 170 6.49 -5.79 22.07
C LEU A 170 7.28 -6.97 21.48
N ILE A 171 7.53 -8.01 22.29
CA ILE A 171 8.19 -9.24 21.82
C ILE A 171 7.33 -9.93 20.76
N ASN A 172 6.03 -10.11 20.99
CA ASN A 172 5.13 -10.77 20.03
C ASN A 172 5.02 -9.97 18.73
N THR A 173 4.86 -8.65 18.81
CA THR A 173 4.89 -7.76 17.63
C THR A 173 6.19 -7.93 16.85
N THR A 174 7.33 -8.01 17.53
CA THR A 174 8.63 -8.18 16.88
C THR A 174 8.80 -9.58 16.27
N LYS A 175 8.31 -10.64 16.92
CA LYS A 175 8.27 -12.00 16.35
C LYS A 175 7.46 -12.05 15.07
N ASN A 176 6.27 -11.45 15.06
CA ASN A 176 5.41 -11.40 13.88
C ASN A 176 6.11 -10.68 12.72
N LYS A 177 6.74 -9.52 12.98
CA LYS A 177 7.54 -8.80 11.97
C LYS A 177 8.71 -9.63 11.43
N ILE A 178 9.42 -10.35 12.28
CA ILE A 178 10.51 -11.25 11.85
C ILE A 178 9.97 -12.42 11.01
N LYS A 179 8.80 -12.98 11.38
CA LYS A 179 8.15 -14.05 10.61
C LYS A 179 7.77 -13.55 9.21
N THR A 180 7.10 -12.39 9.15
CA THR A 180 6.77 -11.72 7.89
C THR A 180 8.01 -11.42 7.06
N ALA A 181 9.10 -10.97 7.66
CA ALA A 181 10.37 -10.77 6.97
C ALA A 181 10.92 -12.07 6.36
N LYS A 182 10.88 -13.19 7.09
CA LYS A 182 11.31 -14.50 6.56
C LYS A 182 10.44 -15.00 5.42
N GLU A 183 9.11 -14.90 5.56
CA GLU A 183 8.15 -15.31 4.52
C GLU A 183 8.35 -14.51 3.22
N ASN A 184 8.74 -13.25 3.34
CA ASN A 184 9.01 -12.36 2.22
C ASN A 184 10.48 -12.39 1.74
N ASN A 185 11.31 -13.34 2.19
CA ASN A 185 12.74 -13.44 1.85
C ASN A 185 13.55 -12.15 2.12
N ILE A 186 13.15 -11.40 3.16
CA ILE A 186 13.81 -10.17 3.61
C ILE A 186 14.99 -10.56 4.51
N LYS A 187 16.19 -10.13 4.13
CA LYS A 187 17.38 -10.36 4.94
C LYS A 187 17.36 -9.42 6.15
N ILE A 188 17.33 -10.00 7.35
CA ILE A 188 17.48 -9.26 8.61
C ILE A 188 18.95 -9.32 9.03
N ASN A 189 19.51 -8.22 9.51
CA ASN A 189 20.84 -8.21 10.11
C ASN A 189 21.01 -9.29 11.21
N ASP A 190 22.04 -10.14 11.07
CA ASP A 190 22.32 -11.25 12.00
C ASP A 190 22.55 -10.77 13.44
N LYS A 191 23.16 -9.59 13.62
CA LYS A 191 23.36 -8.98 14.94
C LYS A 191 22.03 -8.65 15.61
N THR A 192 21.08 -8.10 14.84
CA THR A 192 19.74 -7.78 15.34
C THR A 192 18.98 -9.04 15.73
N LEU A 193 19.05 -10.08 14.89
CA LEU A 193 18.40 -11.36 15.17
C LEU A 193 18.98 -12.04 16.42
N ASN A 194 20.30 -12.03 16.57
CA ASN A 194 20.99 -12.57 17.74
C ASN A 194 20.60 -11.81 19.02
N ASN A 195 20.59 -10.48 18.98
CA ASN A 195 20.16 -9.65 20.09
C ASN A 195 18.71 -9.93 20.52
N PHE A 196 17.81 -10.04 19.54
CA PHE A 196 16.41 -10.37 19.80
C PHE A 196 16.27 -11.73 20.49
N ASN A 197 16.95 -12.75 19.97
CA ASN A 197 16.91 -14.10 20.53
C ASN A 197 17.45 -14.15 21.98
N GLN A 198 18.48 -13.38 22.29
CA GLN A 198 18.99 -13.27 23.66
C GLN A 198 17.97 -12.63 24.61
N ILE A 199 17.26 -11.59 24.17
CA ILE A 199 16.19 -10.94 24.96
C ILE A 199 15.05 -11.92 25.23
N VAL A 200 14.58 -12.63 24.20
CA VAL A 200 13.50 -13.62 24.34
C VAL A 200 13.89 -14.71 25.33
N LYS A 201 15.13 -15.23 25.26
CA LYS A 201 15.65 -16.21 26.21
C LYS A 201 15.74 -15.66 27.63
N LYS A 202 16.30 -14.45 27.81
CA LYS A 202 16.45 -13.80 29.12
C LYS A 202 15.14 -13.65 29.87
N HIS A 203 14.05 -13.34 29.17
CA HIS A 203 12.75 -13.11 29.78
C HIS A 203 11.85 -14.34 29.85
N ASN A 204 12.38 -15.53 29.52
CA ASN A 204 11.73 -16.83 29.66
C ASN A 204 10.29 -16.89 29.12
N PHE A 205 10.00 -16.14 28.04
CA PHE A 205 8.69 -16.18 27.39
C PHE A 205 8.57 -17.47 26.57
N GLN A 206 8.11 -18.53 27.22
CA GLN A 206 7.52 -19.68 26.54
C GLN A 206 6.27 -19.21 25.78
N LEU A 207 6.20 -19.61 24.51
CA LEU A 207 5.08 -19.37 23.62
C LEU A 207 3.92 -20.25 24.05
N GLU A 208 2.74 -19.68 24.27
CA GLU A 208 1.52 -20.40 23.94
C GLU A 208 1.34 -20.22 22.42
N LEU A 209 1.31 -21.35 21.72
CA LEU A 209 0.99 -21.47 20.29
C LEU A 209 -0.50 -21.25 20.08
#